data_AF-A0A8I2YIF4-F1
#
_entry.id   AF-A0A8I2YIF4-F1
#
_cell.length_a   1.000
_cell.length_b   1.000
_cell.length_c   1.000
_cell.angle_alpha   90.00
_cell.angle_beta   90.00
_cell.angle_gamma   90.00
#
_symmetry.space_group_name_H-M   'P 1'
#
loop_
_entity.id
_entity.type
_entity.pdbx_description
1 polymer ?
#
loop_
_entity_poly.entity_id
_entity_poly.type
_entity_poly.pdbx_seq_one_letter_code
_entity_poly.pdbx_strand_id
1 'polypeptide(L)' 'MDEGEQHVQYFSWMTGEQSKDIIVTSALSTGNDYLHMCLVLHVDKPFEMLEYIQGQVRARHDGAPALCYTLVPTKQWKES' A
#
# COMPACT_ATOMS: atom_id res chain seq x y z
N MET A 1 6.26 -7.99 -13.94
CA MET A 1 5.01 -7.28 -14.27
C MET A 1 5.35 -6.30 -15.37
N ASP A 2 4.70 -6.43 -16.52
CA ASP A 2 4.93 -5.54 -17.65
C ASP A 2 4.30 -4.15 -17.40
N GLU A 3 4.81 -3.09 -18.05
CA GLU A 3 4.34 -1.71 -17.83
C GLU A 3 2.84 -1.56 -18.15
N GLY A 4 2.36 -2.26 -19.18
CA GLY A 4 0.94 -2.25 -19.55
C GLY A 4 0.05 -2.88 -18.47
N GLU A 5 0.52 -3.95 -17.83
CA GLU A 5 -0.20 -4.62 -16.74
C GLU A 5 -0.24 -3.76 -15.48
N GLN A 6 0.85 -3.03 -15.19
CA GLN A 6 0.93 -2.07 -14.08
C GLN A 6 -0.11 -0.97 -14.22
N HIS A 7 -0.19 -0.39 -15.42
CA HIS A 7 -1.11 0.70 -15.70
C HIS A 7 -2.58 0.26 -15.56
N VAL A 8 -2.94 -0.94 -16.01
CA VAL A 8 -4.32 -1.46 -15.91
C VAL A 8 -4.72 -1.73 -14.47
N GLN A 9 -3.86 -2.40 -13.69
CA GLN A 9 -4.17 -2.69 -12.28
C GLN A 9 -4.28 -1.42 -11.45
N TYR A 10 -3.35 -0.48 -11.68
CA TYR A 10 -3.35 0.80 -11.02
C TYR A 10 -4.61 1.62 -11.36
N PHE A 11 -5.00 1.70 -12.64
CA PHE A 11 -6.20 2.42 -13.06
C PHE A 11 -7.48 1.80 -12.48
N SER A 12 -7.57 0.47 -12.52
CA SER A 12 -8.71 -0.28 -11.96
C SER A 12 -8.89 -0.07 -10.45
N TRP A 13 -7.78 0.01 -9.72
CA TRP A 13 -7.78 0.34 -8.31
C TRP A 13 -8.17 1.80 -8.05
N MET A 14 -7.61 2.74 -8.82
CA MET A 14 -7.91 4.17 -8.72
C MET A 14 -9.38 4.52 -8.93
N THR A 15 -10.05 3.84 -9.87
CA THR A 15 -11.48 4.03 -10.14
C THR A 15 -12.38 3.21 -9.22
N GLY A 16 -11.82 2.19 -8.56
CA GLY A 16 -12.58 1.23 -7.74
C GLY A 16 -13.51 0.32 -8.55
N GLU A 17 -13.38 0.29 -9.89
CA GLU A 17 -14.32 -0.41 -10.78
C GLU A 17 -14.16 -1.93 -10.71
N GLN A 18 -12.93 -2.43 -10.60
CA GLN A 18 -12.70 -3.89 -10.55
C GLN A 18 -11.88 -4.33 -9.33
N SER A 19 -11.09 -3.44 -8.73
CA SER A 19 -10.31 -3.74 -7.52
C SER A 19 -10.47 -2.61 -6.51
N LYS A 20 -10.72 -2.97 -5.24
CA LYS A 20 -10.80 -2.00 -4.14
C LYS A 20 -9.47 -1.83 -3.41
N ASP A 21 -8.56 -2.77 -3.62
CA ASP A 21 -7.26 -2.85 -2.97
C ASP A 21 -6.17 -3.03 -4.02
N ILE A 22 -4.94 -2.62 -3.70
CA ILE A 22 -3.75 -2.86 -4.51
C ILE A 22 -2.65 -3.44 -3.61
N ILE A 23 -1.95 -4.45 -4.11
CA ILE A 23 -0.80 -5.06 -3.43
C ILE A 23 0.45 -4.53 -4.10
N VAL A 24 1.32 -3.89 -3.30
CA VAL A 24 2.52 -3.23 -3.79
C VAL A 24 3.71 -3.54 -2.90
N THR A 25 4.91 -3.39 -3.47
CA THR A 25 6.17 -3.42 -2.72
C THR A 25 6.60 -1.99 -2.38
N SER A 26 7.74 -1.84 -1.69
CA SER A 26 8.38 -0.55 -1.45
C SER A 26 8.75 0.22 -2.73
N ALA A 27 8.72 -0.43 -3.90
CA ALA A 27 8.91 0.22 -5.19
C ALA A 27 7.78 1.22 -5.55
N LEU A 28 6.61 1.14 -4.90
CA LEU A 28 5.59 2.17 -5.03
C LEU A 28 6.09 3.44 -4.30
N SER A 29 6.74 4.34 -5.02
CA SER A 29 7.39 5.54 -4.48
C SER A 29 6.41 6.66 -4.10
N THR A 30 6.94 7.83 -3.73
CA THR A 30 6.24 9.06 -3.34
C THR A 30 5.30 9.60 -4.43
N GLY A 31 4.27 10.35 -4.03
CA GLY A 31 3.30 10.98 -4.94
C GLY A 31 2.01 10.18 -5.17
N ASN A 32 1.80 9.16 -4.34
CA ASN A 32 0.64 8.25 -4.38
C ASN A 32 -0.35 8.56 -3.26
N ASP A 33 -0.72 9.84 -3.12
CA ASP A 33 -1.61 10.33 -2.08
C ASP A 33 -3.02 10.44 -2.63
N TYR A 34 -3.87 9.47 -2.30
CA TYR A 34 -5.23 9.40 -2.83
C TYR A 34 -6.26 9.56 -1.74
N LEU A 35 -7.23 10.45 -1.96
CA LEU A 35 -8.29 10.75 -1.00
C LEU A 35 -9.14 9.52 -0.63
N HIS A 36 -9.16 8.50 -1.50
CA HIS A 36 -9.90 7.26 -1.28
C HIS A 36 -9.13 6.17 -0.49
N MET A 37 -7.83 6.35 -0.24
CA MET A 37 -7.04 5.40 0.56
C MET A 37 -7.39 5.49 2.04
N CYS A 38 -8.26 4.62 2.55
CA CYS A 38 -8.67 4.62 3.95
C CYS A 38 -7.98 3.54 4.81
N LEU A 39 -7.18 2.66 4.20
CA LEU A 39 -6.55 1.52 4.85
C LEU A 39 -5.17 1.24 4.26
N VAL A 40 -4.16 1.14 5.13
CA VAL A 40 -2.81 0.70 4.79
C VAL A 40 -2.46 -0.51 5.66
N LEU A 41 -2.08 -1.62 5.02
CA LEU A 41 -1.53 -2.80 5.70
C LEU A 41 -0.08 -3.02 5.28
N HIS A 42 0.83 -2.96 6.25
CA HIS A 42 2.17 -3.51 6.07
C HIS A 42 2.15 -4.99 6.44
N VAL A 43 2.45 -5.83 5.45
CA VAL A 43 2.58 -7.28 5.63
C VAL A 43 4.06 -7.57 5.80
N ASP A 44 4.47 -7.92 7.02
CA ASP A 44 5.84 -8.06 7.51
C ASP A 44 6.44 -6.80 8.18
N LYS A 45 7.52 -7.00 8.95
CA LYS A 45 8.20 -5.92 9.67
C LYS A 45 8.85 -4.97 8.66
N PRO A 46 8.69 -3.65 8.82
CA PRO A 46 9.46 -2.70 8.03
C PRO A 46 10.96 -2.87 8.28
N PHE A 47 11.77 -2.74 7.23
CA PHE A 47 13.22 -2.72 7.36
C PHE A 47 13.72 -1.35 7.82
N GLU A 48 13.08 -0.28 7.36
CA GLU A 48 13.42 1.11 7.70
C GLU A 48 12.20 1.90 8.18
N MET A 49 12.39 2.73 9.22
CA MET A 49 11.31 3.55 9.77
C MET A 49 10.85 4.64 8.79
N LEU A 50 11.72 5.17 7.94
CA LEU A 50 11.34 6.21 6.99
C LEU A 50 10.38 5.65 5.92
N GLU A 51 10.70 4.49 5.36
CA GLU A 51 9.82 3.78 4.42
C GLU A 51 8.48 3.44 5.06
N TYR A 52 8.50 2.98 6.32
CA TYR A 52 7.28 2.72 7.07
C TYR A 52 6.39 3.96 7.21
N ILE A 53 6.95 5.07 7.66
CA ILE A 53 6.21 6.33 7.82
C ILE A 53 5.67 6.78 6.46
N GLN A 54 6.47 6.72 5.40
CA GLN A 54 6.05 7.06 4.04
C GLN A 54 4.94 6.15 3.50
N GLY A 55 4.92 4.87 3.89
CA GLY A 55 3.83 3.97 3.57
C GLY A 55 2.54 4.32 4.31
N GLN A 56 2.64 4.68 5.59
CA GLN A 56 1.49 5.03 6.44
C GLN A 56 0.87 6.39 6.09
N VAL A 57 1.68 7.39 5.75
CA VAL A 57 1.21 8.75 5.44
C VAL A 57 0.31 8.80 4.19
N ARG A 58 0.32 7.76 3.36
CA ARG A 58 -0.59 7.63 2.20
C ARG A 58 -2.04 7.41 2.60
N ALA A 59 -2.27 6.99 3.83
CA ALA A 59 -3.61 6.84 4.37
C ALA A 59 -4.25 8.24 4.50
N ARG A 60 -5.32 8.44 3.73
CA ARG A 60 -6.31 9.51 3.76
C ARG A 60 -5.83 10.89 4.23
N HIS A 61 -5.69 11.81 3.28
CA HIS A 61 -5.31 13.21 3.54
C HIS A 61 -6.49 14.19 3.72
N ASP A 62 -7.75 13.71 3.68
CA ASP A 62 -8.97 14.55 3.80
C ASP A 62 -9.38 14.85 5.25
N GLY A 63 -8.57 14.42 6.23
CA GLY A 63 -8.83 14.60 7.66
C GLY A 63 -9.85 13.63 8.26
N ALA A 64 -10.41 12.72 7.47
CA ALA A 64 -11.25 11.65 8.00
C ALA A 64 -10.41 10.44 8.46
N PRO A 65 -10.96 9.57 9.32
CA PRO A 65 -10.19 8.46 9.88
C PRO A 65 -9.63 7.54 8.80
N ALA A 66 -8.38 7.14 8.99
CA ALA A 66 -7.70 6.12 8.21
C ALA A 66 -7.11 5.06 9.16
N LEU A 67 -7.05 3.82 8.69
CA LEU A 67 -6.56 2.69 9.47
C LEU A 67 -5.19 2.25 8.96
N CYS A 68 -4.27 2.08 9.90
CA CYS A 68 -2.86 1.85 9.65
C CYS A 68 -2.41 0.64 10.47
N TYR A 69 -2.31 -0.53 9.84
CA TYR A 69 -1.94 -1.77 10.53
C TYR A 69 -0.57 -2.29 10.08
N THR A 70 0.12 -2.93 11.00
CA THR A 70 1.36 -3.69 10.72
C THR A 70 1.14 -5.11 11.19
N LEU A 71 1.10 -6.03 10.24
CA LEU A 71 0.96 -7.45 10.50
C LEU A 71 2.37 -8.02 10.66
N VAL A 72 2.77 -8.21 11.92
CA VAL A 72 4.06 -8.82 12.26
C VAL A 72 3.84 -10.33 12.39
N PRO A 73 4.33 -11.15 11.45
CA PRO A 73 4.14 -12.59 11.52
C PRO A 73 4.91 -13.18 12.70
N THR A 74 4.30 -14.13 13.40
CA THR A 74 4.92 -14.83 14.55
C THR A 74 5.97 -15.86 14.13
N LYS A 75 6.05 -16.17 12.85
CA LYS A 75 7.06 -17.01 12.21
C LYS A 75 7.62 -16.26 11.02
N GLN A 76 8.94 -16.28 10.85
CA GLN A 76 9.56 -15.77 9.62
C GLN A 76 9.02 -16.55 8.42
N TRP A 77 8.77 -15.84 7.33
CA TRP A 77 8.50 -16.45 6.04
C TRP A 77 9.70 -17.32 5.67
N LYS A 78 9.46 -18.58 5.31
CA LYS A 78 10.51 -19.39 4.71
C LYS A 78 10.75 -18.84 3.33
N GLU A 79 11.95 -18.33 3.07
CA GLU A 79 12.41 -18.11 1.70
C GLU A 79 12.33 -19.48 0.99
N SER A 80 11.50 -19.56 -0.04
CA SER A 80 11.31 -20.73 -0.91
C SER A 80 12.28 -20.72 -2.07
#